data_AF-A0A4Q5WG59-F1
#
_entry.id   AF-A0A4Q5WG59-F1
#
_cell.length_a   1.000
_cell.length_b   1.000
_cell.length_c   1.000
_cell.angle_alpha   90.00
_cell.angle_beta   90.00
_cell.angle_gamma   90.00
#
_symmetry.space_group_name_H-M   'P 1'
#
loop_
_entity.id
_entity.type
_entity.pdbx_description
1 polymer ?
#
loop_
_entity_poly.entity_id
_entity_poly.type
_entity_poly.pdbx_seq_one_letter_code
_entity_poly.pdbx_strand_id
1 'polypeptide(L)'
;MAKAAKGFDYSIDFNKTDFRTHPEWYRMGKGEQGVLLVQPYKGELLPHWRFRTPEVARASAAKLLELFAAYRDAGDFVGMDRDVRREA
;
A
#
# COMPACT_ATOMS: atom_id res chain seq x y z
N MET A 1 -26.69 -8.88 15.85
CA MET A 1 -26.61 -8.56 14.41
C MET A 1 -25.14 -8.64 13.99
N ALA A 2 -24.75 -9.66 13.22
CA ALA A 2 -23.37 -9.87 12.81
C ALA A 2 -22.89 -8.70 11.94
N LYS A 3 -21.83 -8.01 12.37
CA LYS A 3 -21.17 -6.96 11.58
C LYS A 3 -20.49 -7.65 10.40
N ALA A 4 -21.16 -7.68 9.25
CA ALA A 4 -20.61 -8.22 8.02
C ALA A 4 -19.22 -7.62 7.82
N ALA A 5 -18.18 -8.49 7.86
CA ALA A 5 -16.85 -8.09 7.46
C ALA A 5 -16.94 -7.72 5.98
N LYS A 6 -17.14 -6.43 5.70
CA LYS A 6 -17.12 -5.91 4.33
C LYS A 6 -15.74 -6.28 3.78
N GLY A 7 -15.73 -7.26 2.88
CA GLY A 7 -14.54 -7.70 2.17
C GLY A 7 -13.91 -6.55 1.40
N PHE A 8 -12.73 -6.80 0.84
CA PHE A 8 -12.06 -5.88 -0.06
C PHE A 8 -13.04 -5.45 -1.17
N ASP A 9 -13.30 -4.14 -1.29
CA ASP A 9 -14.29 -3.63 -2.23
C ASP A 9 -13.65 -3.51 -3.61
N TYR A 10 -13.85 -4.54 -4.43
CA TYR A 10 -13.34 -4.60 -5.80
C TYR A 10 -14.05 -3.63 -6.76
N SER A 11 -15.06 -2.87 -6.32
CA SER A 11 -15.75 -1.87 -7.15
C SER A 11 -14.97 -0.56 -7.22
N ILE A 12 -13.97 -0.37 -6.35
CA ILE A 12 -13.11 0.82 -6.33
C ILE A 12 -12.10 0.72 -7.47
N ASP A 13 -11.98 1.79 -8.27
CA ASP A 13 -10.98 1.87 -9.32
C ASP A 13 -9.62 2.29 -8.72
N PHE A 14 -8.86 1.28 -8.27
CA PHE A 14 -7.58 1.49 -7.57
C PHE A 14 -6.50 2.20 -8.40
N ASN A 15 -6.65 2.23 -9.74
CA ASN A 15 -5.72 2.95 -10.62
C ASN A 15 -6.04 4.44 -10.77
N LYS A 16 -7.27 4.86 -10.50
CA LYS A 16 -7.71 6.27 -10.63
C LYS A 16 -7.93 6.97 -9.30
N THR A 17 -7.96 6.20 -8.22
CA THR A 17 -8.19 6.70 -6.86
C THR A 17 -6.87 7.05 -6.21
N ASP A 18 -6.77 8.27 -5.69
CA ASP A 18 -5.67 8.69 -4.84
C ASP A 18 -5.95 8.31 -3.38
N PHE A 19 -5.30 7.24 -2.92
CA PHE A 19 -5.51 6.74 -1.55
C PHE A 19 -4.74 7.52 -0.50
N ARG A 20 -3.83 8.42 -0.92
CA ARG A 20 -3.17 9.37 -0.01
C ARG A 20 -4.18 10.41 0.48
N THR A 21 -5.11 10.80 -0.39
CA THR A 21 -6.19 11.75 -0.08
C THR A 21 -7.40 11.06 0.55
N HIS A 22 -7.70 9.82 0.15
CA HIS A 22 -8.82 9.02 0.65
C HIS A 22 -8.38 7.72 1.34
N PRO A 23 -7.66 7.79 2.48
CA PRO A 23 -7.17 6.61 3.17
C PRO A 23 -8.31 5.73 3.72
N GLU A 24 -9.49 6.29 3.93
CA GLU A 24 -10.69 5.57 4.40
C GLU A 24 -11.19 4.49 3.43
N TRP A 25 -10.81 4.57 2.15
CA TRP A 25 -11.17 3.60 1.13
C TRP A 25 -10.17 2.45 1.05
N TYR A 26 -8.98 2.62 1.63
CA TYR A 26 -7.99 1.56 1.73
C TYR A 26 -8.45 0.50 2.73
N ARG A 27 -8.43 -0.76 2.31
CA ARG A 27 -8.72 -1.91 3.17
C ARG A 27 -7.68 -2.98 2.92
N MET A 28 -7.01 -3.45 3.97
CA MET A 28 -6.12 -4.60 3.83
C MET A 28 -6.98 -5.86 3.58
N GLY A 29 -6.80 -6.51 2.43
CA GLY A 29 -7.47 -7.77 2.14
C GLY A 29 -6.88 -8.91 2.97
N LYS A 30 -7.64 -9.99 3.16
CA LYS A 30 -7.11 -11.19 3.84
C LYS A 30 -6.09 -11.88 2.94
N GLY A 31 -4.90 -12.21 3.47
CA GLY A 31 -3.87 -12.98 2.76
C GLY A 31 -3.19 -12.21 1.63
N GLU A 32 -2.63 -11.03 1.93
CA GLU A 32 -1.90 -10.17 0.97
C GLU A 32 -2.74 -9.67 -0.23
N GLN A 33 -4.05 -9.89 -0.22
CA GLN A 33 -4.96 -9.35 -1.22
C GLN A 33 -5.00 -7.82 -1.12
N GLY A 34 -4.59 -7.13 -2.19
CA GLY A 34 -4.56 -5.66 -2.22
C GLY A 34 -3.15 -5.04 -2.15
N VAL A 35 -2.11 -5.85 -1.92
CA VAL A 35 -0.74 -5.35 -1.82
C VAL A 35 -0.34 -4.65 -3.12
N LEU A 36 0.14 -3.40 -3.01
CA LEU A 36 0.56 -2.55 -4.14
C LEU A 36 -0.51 -2.28 -5.21
N LEU A 37 -1.80 -2.35 -4.89
CA LEU A 37 -2.85 -2.00 -5.86
C LEU A 37 -3.16 -0.50 -5.92
N VAL A 38 -2.77 0.25 -4.87
CA VAL A 38 -3.21 1.62 -4.63
C VAL A 38 -2.27 2.66 -5.23
N GLN A 39 -2.83 3.64 -5.94
CA GLN A 39 -2.09 4.81 -6.42
C GLN A 39 -2.03 5.91 -5.34
N PRO A 40 -0.94 6.71 -5.31
CA PRO A 40 0.20 6.74 -6.22
C PRO A 40 1.31 5.71 -5.91
N TYR A 41 1.25 5.03 -4.76
CA TYR A 41 2.32 4.17 -4.25
C TYR A 41 2.73 3.05 -5.19
N LYS A 42 1.75 2.43 -5.87
CA LYS A 42 2.01 1.42 -6.91
C LYS A 42 2.97 1.97 -7.97
N GLY A 43 2.70 3.16 -8.51
CA GLY A 43 3.55 3.83 -9.50
C GLY A 43 4.93 4.24 -8.97
N GLU A 44 5.03 4.58 -7.68
CA GLU A 44 6.30 4.92 -7.03
C GLU A 44 7.17 3.67 -6.73
N LEU A 45 6.55 2.57 -6.32
CA LEU A 45 7.22 1.35 -5.86
C LEU A 45 7.58 0.40 -7.02
N LEU A 46 6.71 0.24 -8.03
CA LEU A 46 6.92 -0.68 -9.17
C LEU A 46 8.24 -0.45 -9.93
N PRO A 47 8.67 0.79 -10.23
CA PRO A 47 9.93 1.04 -10.91
C PRO A 47 11.15 0.53 -10.13
N HIS A 48 11.04 0.52 -8.79
CA HIS A 48 12.08 0.08 -7.88
C HIS A 48 11.95 -1.41 -7.50
N TRP A 49 10.83 -2.07 -7.79
CA TRP A 49 10.59 -3.48 -7.46
C TRP A 49 11.28 -4.45 -8.44
N ARG A 50 12.61 -4.52 -8.40
CA ARG A 50 13.42 -5.33 -9.32
C ARG A 50 14.18 -6.40 -8.54
N PHE A 51 13.77 -7.66 -8.67
CA PHE A 51 14.36 -8.79 -7.94
C PHE A 51 15.04 -9.80 -8.87
N ARG A 52 15.64 -9.32 -9.97
CA ARG A 52 16.21 -10.19 -11.01
C ARG A 52 17.54 -10.84 -10.61
N THR A 53 18.37 -10.12 -9.86
CA THR A 53 19.66 -10.62 -9.36
C THR A 53 19.83 -10.17 -7.90
N PRO A 54 20.66 -10.86 -7.10
CA PRO A 54 20.87 -10.51 -5.69
C PRO A 54 21.39 -9.06 -5.50
N GLU A 55 22.24 -8.55 -6.39
CA GLU A 55 22.70 -7.15 -6.35
C GLU A 55 21.57 -6.16 -6.61
N VAL A 56 20.76 -6.40 -7.65
CA VAL A 56 19.62 -5.55 -7.98
C VAL A 56 18.57 -5.64 -6.87
N ALA A 57 18.32 -6.82 -6.33
CA ALA A 57 17.42 -7.04 -5.20
C ALA A 57 17.85 -6.25 -3.95
N ARG A 58 19.15 -6.17 -3.66
CA ARG A 58 19.67 -5.36 -2.55
C ARG A 58 19.44 -3.87 -2.78
N ALA A 59 19.75 -3.38 -3.98
CA ALA A 59 19.52 -1.98 -4.34
C ALA A 59 18.03 -1.62 -4.31
N SER A 60 17.19 -2.49 -4.85
CA SER A 60 15.73 -2.39 -4.82
C SER A 60 15.19 -2.38 -3.40
N ALA A 61 15.61 -3.33 -2.55
CA ALA A 61 15.18 -3.41 -1.15
C ALA A 61 15.62 -2.16 -0.37
N ALA A 62 16.84 -1.67 -0.56
CA ALA A 62 17.31 -0.43 0.05
C ALA A 62 16.43 0.76 -0.37
N LYS A 63 16.07 0.86 -1.65
CA LYS A 63 15.24 1.96 -2.13
C LYS A 63 13.80 1.88 -1.63
N LEU A 64 13.22 0.68 -1.61
CA LEU A 64 11.89 0.43 -1.05
C LEU A 64 11.86 0.77 0.45
N LEU A 65 12.93 0.45 1.19
CA LEU A 65 13.06 0.78 2.61
C LEU A 65 13.15 2.30 2.84
N GLU A 66 13.88 3.02 1.98
CA GLU A 66 13.94 4.48 1.99
C GLU A 66 12.55 5.10 1.78
N LEU A 67 11.81 4.62 0.79
CA LEU A 67 10.44 5.07 0.49
C LEU A 67 9.50 4.78 1.66
N PHE A 68 9.59 3.57 2.23
CA PHE A 68 8.82 3.19 3.42
C PHE A 68 9.12 4.11 4.62
N ALA A 69 10.39 4.46 4.84
CA ALA A 69 10.79 5.38 5.90
C ALA A 69 10.25 6.80 5.64
N ALA A 70 10.22 7.26 4.39
CA ALA A 70 9.63 8.53 4.01
C ALA A 70 8.10 8.55 4.22
N TYR A 71 7.39 7.48 3.84
CA TYR A 71 5.96 7.35 4.12
C TYR A 71 5.67 7.35 5.63
N ARG A 72 6.50 6.66 6.43
CA ARG A 72 6.41 6.68 7.88
C ARG A 72 6.59 8.09 8.46
N ASP A 73 7.60 8.82 8.00
CA ASP A 73 7.88 10.18 8.48
C ASP A 73 6.75 11.16 8.11
N ALA A 74 6.18 10.98 6.92
CA ALA A 74 5.00 11.71 6.45
C ALA A 74 3.70 11.33 7.18
N GLY A 75 3.70 10.34 8.06
CA GLY A 75 2.48 9.83 8.72
C GLY A 75 1.51 9.14 7.76
N ASP A 76 2.02 8.63 6.65
CA ASP A 76 1.24 8.05 5.56
C ASP A 76 0.95 6.57 5.83
N PHE A 77 -0.20 6.29 6.47
CA PHE A 77 -0.57 4.95 6.90
C PHE A 77 -0.84 3.99 5.72
N VAL A 78 -1.34 4.50 4.60
CA VAL A 78 -1.61 3.71 3.40
C VAL A 78 -0.31 3.31 2.70
N GLY A 79 0.63 4.24 2.55
CA GLY A 79 1.97 3.98 2.01
C GLY A 79 2.80 3.05 2.90
N MET A 80 2.50 3.01 4.20
CA MET A 80 3.04 2.01 5.12
C MET A 80 2.35 0.64 5.05
N ASP A 81 1.36 0.46 4.16
CA ASP A 81 0.50 -0.74 4.07
C ASP A 81 -0.07 -1.11 5.45
N ARG A 82 -0.40 -0.12 6.28
CA ARG A 82 -1.05 -0.33 7.57
C ARG A 82 -2.54 -0.09 7.41
N ASP A 83 -3.33 -1.01 7.95
CA ASP A 83 -4.78 -0.84 8.06
C ASP A 83 -5.06 0.42 8.93
N VAL A 84 -5.71 1.42 8.35
CA VAL A 84 -6.00 2.72 8.99
C VAL A 84 -7.08 2.63 10.08
N ARG A 85 -7.48 1.42 10.51
CA ARG A 85 -8.41 1.27 11.64
C ARG A 85 -7.70 1.48 12.97
N ARG A 86 -7.32 2.73 13.23
CA ARG A 86 -7.36 3.24 14.60
C ARG A 86 -8.72 3.89 14.80
N GLU A 87 -9.44 3.34 15.75
CA GLU A 87 -10.71 3.84 16.28
C GLU A 87 -10.66 5.36 16.49
N ALA A 88 -11.68 6.05 15.97
CA ALA A 88 -12.19 7.28 16.55
C ALA A 88 -13.12 6.90 17.71
#